data_AF-A0A2R4T164-F1
#
_entry.id   AF-A0A2R4T164-F1
#
_cell.length_a   1.000
_cell.length_b   1.000
_cell.length_c   1.000
_cell.angle_alpha   90.00
_cell.angle_beta   90.00
_cell.angle_gamma   90.00
#
_symmetry.space_group_name_H-M   'P 1'
#
loop_
_entity.id
_entity.type
_entity.pdbx_description
1 polymer ?
#
loop_
_entity_poly.entity_id
_entity_poly.type
_entity_poly.pdbx_seq_one_letter_code
_entity_poly.pdbx_strand_id
1 'polypeptide(L)'
;MTDIAMQLHIEADADGLHELQFPGVPEAWRLRITEAEPGKRLVLAGENGPWTGTLQTYEVLTRPEGDVTLRFTHSGFPAVDDAYRDFTYGWATKFVQLKAYAETGKPAPFFTG
;
A
#
# COMPACT_ATOMS: atom_id res chain seq x y z
N MET A 1 34.37 -6.75 10.13
CA MET A 1 33.06 -6.27 10.62
C MET A 1 32.27 -5.91 9.37
N THR A 2 31.46 -6.85 8.88
CA THR A 2 30.69 -6.65 7.65
C THR A 2 29.29 -6.25 8.07
N ASP A 3 28.97 -4.99 7.79
CA ASP A 3 27.66 -4.39 8.00
C ASP A 3 26.67 -5.08 7.06
N ILE A 4 25.81 -5.93 7.61
CA ILE A 4 24.67 -6.51 6.89
C ILE A 4 23.60 -5.42 6.92
N ALA A 5 23.77 -4.40 6.08
CA ALA A 5 22.67 -3.56 5.70
C ALA A 5 21.63 -4.49 5.04
N MET A 6 20.52 -4.68 5.74
CA MET A 6 19.33 -5.37 5.25
C MET A 6 18.82 -4.59 4.03
N GLN A 7 19.39 -4.89 2.86
CA GLN A 7 18.92 -4.40 1.58
C GLN A 7 17.61 -5.13 1.29
N LEU A 8 16.48 -4.54 1.72
CA LEU A 8 15.17 -4.93 1.22
C LEU A 8 15.08 -4.43 -0.23
N HIS A 9 15.79 -5.07 -1.16
CA HIS A 9 15.47 -5.01 -2.57
C HIS A 9 14.24 -5.90 -2.77
N ILE A 10 13.06 -5.36 -2.48
CA ILE A 10 11.84 -5.90 -3.08
C ILE A 10 11.78 -5.26 -4.46
N GLU A 11 12.43 -5.90 -5.44
CA GLU A 11 12.08 -5.65 -6.84
C GLU A 11 10.64 -6.16 -6.98
N ALA A 12 9.70 -5.22 -6.90
CA ALA A 12 8.33 -5.44 -7.28
C ALA A 12 8.32 -5.65 -8.80
N ASP A 13 8.55 -6.88 -9.24
CA ASP A 13 8.41 -7.20 -10.65
C ASP A 13 6.92 -7.12 -11.04
N ALA A 14 6.66 -6.65 -12.27
CA ALA A 14 5.32 -6.78 -12.84
C ALA A 14 4.89 -8.25 -12.79
N ASP A 15 3.63 -8.51 -12.44
CA ASP A 15 3.04 -9.82 -12.11
C ASP A 15 3.38 -10.40 -10.72
N GLY A 16 4.15 -9.69 -9.89
CA GLY A 16 4.34 -10.05 -8.49
C GLY A 16 3.02 -10.08 -7.69
N LEU A 17 2.99 -10.84 -6.60
CA LEU A 17 1.81 -10.99 -5.74
C LEU A 17 2.10 -10.47 -4.33
N HIS A 18 1.21 -9.65 -3.80
CA HIS A 18 1.20 -9.23 -2.41
C HIS A 18 0.08 -9.94 -1.65
N GLU A 19 0.44 -10.58 -0.54
CA GLU A 19 -0.51 -11.27 0.35
C GLU A 19 -0.59 -10.54 1.69
N LEU A 20 -1.80 -10.13 2.06
CA LEU A 20 -2.10 -9.46 3.32
C LEU A 20 -2.89 -10.41 4.22
N GLN A 21 -2.25 -10.88 5.29
CA GLN A 21 -2.89 -11.73 6.29
C GLN A 21 -3.29 -10.90 7.53
N PHE A 22 -4.52 -11.08 7.97
CA PHE A 22 -5.05 -10.45 9.19
C PHE A 22 -5.57 -11.51 10.17
N PRO A 23 -5.48 -11.27 11.50
CA PRO A 23 -6.10 -12.14 12.49
C PRO A 23 -7.61 -12.27 12.25
N GLY A 24 -8.13 -13.51 12.27
CA GLY A 24 -9.56 -13.80 12.08
C GLY A 24 -10.05 -13.74 10.64
N VAL A 25 -9.19 -13.41 9.66
CA VAL A 25 -9.53 -13.50 8.24
C VAL A 25 -9.10 -14.88 7.71
N PRO A 26 -10.03 -15.68 7.14
CA PRO A 26 -9.78 -17.08 6.81
C PRO A 26 -8.80 -17.29 5.65
N GLU A 27 -8.67 -16.29 4.75
CA GLU A 27 -7.73 -16.32 3.64
C GLU A 27 -7.04 -14.96 3.50
N ALA A 28 -5.74 -14.97 3.19
CA ALA A 28 -5.01 -13.75 2.88
C ALA A 28 -5.66 -13.01 1.70
N TRP A 29 -5.67 -11.68 1.79
CA TRP A 29 -6.07 -10.84 0.66
C TRP A 29 -4.91 -10.72 -0.31
N ARG A 30 -5.20 -10.89 -1.59
CA ARG A 30 -4.23 -10.98 -2.69
C ARG A 30 -4.35 -9.78 -3.61
N LEU A 31 -3.22 -9.16 -3.87
CA LEU A 31 -3.04 -7.99 -4.70
C LEU A 31 -1.97 -8.27 -5.74
N ARG A 32 -2.32 -8.33 -7.02
CA ARG A 32 -1.36 -8.49 -8.12
C ARG A 32 -0.74 -7.16 -8.49
N ILE A 33 0.58 -7.13 -8.62
CA ILE A 33 1.32 -6.00 -9.17
C ILE A 33 1.10 -5.97 -10.68
N THR A 34 0.41 -4.94 -11.15
CA THR A 34 0.12 -4.74 -12.58
C THR A 34 1.03 -3.70 -13.21
N GLU A 35 1.64 -2.84 -12.40
CA GLU A 35 2.64 -1.86 -12.81
C GLU A 35 3.57 -1.59 -11.62
N ALA A 36 4.88 -1.53 -11.88
CA ALA A 36 5.87 -1.14 -10.89
C ALA A 36 7.00 -0.36 -11.57
N GLU A 37 7.14 0.91 -11.18
CA GLU A 37 8.25 1.77 -11.55
C GLU A 37 8.91 2.30 -10.26
N PRO A 38 10.12 1.83 -9.91
CA PRO A 38 10.78 2.20 -8.67
C PRO A 38 10.86 3.71 -8.45
N GLY A 39 10.47 4.15 -7.26
CA GLY A 39 10.50 5.56 -6.86
C GLY A 39 9.47 6.46 -7.55
N LYS A 40 8.56 5.89 -8.36
CA LYS A 40 7.58 6.67 -9.14
C LYS A 40 6.16 6.14 -9.01
N ARG A 41 5.94 4.85 -9.27
CA ARG A 41 4.58 4.32 -9.43
C ARG A 41 4.44 2.85 -9.06
N LEU A 42 3.33 2.50 -8.42
CA LEU A 42 2.93 1.12 -8.16
C LEU A 42 1.42 1.00 -8.38
N VAL A 43 0.98 -0.01 -9.13
CA VAL A 43 -0.44 -0.33 -9.31
C VAL A 43 -0.72 -1.77 -8.90
N LEU A 44 -1.62 -1.93 -7.95
CA LEU A 44 -2.05 -3.23 -7.43
C LEU A 44 -3.51 -3.49 -7.82
N ALA A 45 -3.79 -4.68 -8.36
CA ALA A 45 -5.15 -5.15 -8.65
C ALA A 45 -5.59 -6.16 -7.60
N GLY A 46 -6.77 -5.96 -6.98
CA GLY A 46 -7.31 -6.91 -6.02
C GLY A 46 -7.84 -8.17 -6.69
N GLU A 47 -7.27 -9.32 -6.33
CA GLU A 47 -7.66 -10.63 -6.88
C GLU A 47 -8.74 -11.32 -6.05
N ASN A 48 -8.75 -11.11 -4.74
CA ASN A 48 -9.76 -11.66 -3.83
C ASN A 48 -10.08 -10.68 -2.69
N GLY A 49 -10.95 -11.12 -1.78
CA GLY A 49 -11.32 -10.37 -0.59
C GLY A 49 -12.11 -9.10 -0.93
N PRO A 50 -12.13 -8.10 -0.03
CA PRO A 50 -12.98 -6.93 -0.15
C PRO A 50 -12.59 -5.97 -1.28
N TRP A 51 -11.42 -6.13 -1.88
CA TRP A 51 -10.89 -5.27 -2.95
C TRP A 51 -10.89 -5.97 -4.31
N THR A 52 -11.58 -7.11 -4.44
CA THR A 52 -11.67 -7.83 -5.71
C THR A 52 -12.17 -6.91 -6.83
N GLY A 53 -11.43 -6.84 -7.93
CA GLY A 53 -11.78 -6.04 -9.10
C GLY A 53 -11.48 -4.54 -8.99
N THR A 54 -10.90 -4.07 -7.88
CA THR A 54 -10.45 -2.68 -7.73
C THR A 54 -8.96 -2.53 -8.07
N LEU A 55 -8.54 -1.28 -8.30
CA LEU A 55 -7.15 -0.90 -8.49
C LEU A 55 -6.70 0.08 -7.41
N GLN A 56 -5.53 -0.18 -6.84
CA GLN A 56 -4.83 0.69 -5.91
C GLN A 56 -3.60 1.25 -6.61
N THR A 57 -3.60 2.55 -6.85
CA THR A 57 -2.53 3.27 -7.53
C THR A 57 -1.80 4.16 -6.51
N TYR A 58 -0.48 4.00 -6.45
CA TYR A 58 0.42 4.80 -5.64
C TYR A 58 1.35 5.57 -6.57
N GLU A 59 1.40 6.88 -6.46
CA GLU A 59 2.29 7.74 -7.23
C GLU A 59 3.15 8.58 -6.29
N VAL A 60 4.47 8.57 -6.52
CA VAL A 60 5.45 9.37 -5.81
C VAL A 60 5.73 10.61 -6.66
N LEU A 61 5.31 11.78 -6.15
CA LEU A 61 5.47 13.05 -6.83
C LEU A 61 6.51 13.89 -6.09
N THR A 62 7.59 14.24 -6.78
CA THR A 62 8.58 15.16 -6.24
C THR A 62 8.04 16.58 -6.19
N ARG A 63 8.44 17.34 -5.17
CA ARG A 63 8.13 18.76 -5.01
C ARG A 63 9.40 19.62 -5.08
N PRO A 64 9.29 20.91 -5.45
CA PRO A 64 10.45 21.79 -5.64
C PRO A 64 11.40 21.91 -4.45
N GLU A 65 10.93 21.67 -3.22
CA GLU A 65 11.70 21.84 -1.98
C GLU A 65 12.27 20.52 -1.41
N GLY A 66 12.24 19.44 -2.20
CA GLY A 66 12.71 18.12 -1.76
C GLY A 66 11.65 17.29 -1.02
N ASP A 67 10.47 17.86 -0.79
CA ASP A 67 9.31 17.13 -0.29
C ASP A 67 8.78 16.12 -1.31
N VAL A 68 8.09 15.11 -0.80
CA VAL A 68 7.42 14.08 -1.60
C VAL A 68 5.92 14.09 -1.28
N THR A 69 5.10 14.04 -2.32
CA THR A 69 3.68 13.72 -2.19
C THR A 69 3.45 12.29 -2.64
N LEU A 70 2.95 11.44 -1.75
CA LEU A 70 2.34 10.17 -2.14
C LEU A 70 0.89 10.44 -2.54
N ARG A 71 0.57 10.35 -3.84
CA ARG A 71 -0.82 10.37 -4.31
C ARG A 71 -1.34 8.94 -4.36
N PHE A 72 -2.37 8.66 -3.58
CA PHE A 72 -3.05 7.38 -3.59
C PHE A 72 -4.42 7.50 -4.27
N THR A 73 -4.75 6.53 -5.13
CA THR A 73 -6.07 6.37 -5.73
C THR A 73 -6.53 4.93 -5.57
N HIS A 74 -7.73 4.73 -5.03
CA HIS A 74 -8.40 3.43 -5.01
C HIS A 74 -9.65 3.51 -5.85
N SER A 75 -9.65 2.85 -7.00
CA SER A 75 -10.68 2.98 -8.04
C SER A 75 -11.27 1.63 -8.43
N GLY A 76 -12.35 1.64 -9.20
CA GLY A 76 -12.99 0.41 -9.70
C GLY A 76 -14.06 -0.16 -8.77
N PHE A 77 -14.43 0.58 -7.71
CA PHE A 77 -15.57 0.21 -6.88
C PHE A 77 -16.86 0.20 -7.71
N PRO A 78 -17.71 -0.84 -7.58
CA PRO A 78 -18.95 -0.93 -8.34
C PRO A 78 -20.01 0.07 -7.86
N ALA A 79 -19.92 0.52 -6.60
CA ALA A 79 -20.82 1.47 -5.98
C ALA A 79 -20.11 2.31 -4.89
N VAL A 80 -20.72 3.44 -4.53
CA VAL A 80 -20.30 4.30 -3.41
C VAL A 80 -21.15 3.96 -2.19
N ASP A 81 -20.90 2.80 -1.61
CA ASP A 81 -21.63 2.24 -0.47
C ASP A 81 -20.84 2.38 0.84
N ASP A 82 -21.30 1.73 1.90
CA ASP A 82 -20.63 1.81 3.21
C ASP A 82 -19.24 1.16 3.19
N ALA A 83 -19.03 0.10 2.41
CA ALA A 83 -17.71 -0.51 2.25
C ALA A 83 -16.73 0.48 1.60
N TYR A 84 -17.15 1.19 0.54
CA TYR A 84 -16.34 2.27 -0.05
C TYR A 84 -15.93 3.32 0.99
N ARG A 85 -16.86 3.74 1.86
CA ARG A 85 -16.61 4.74 2.92
C ARG A 85 -15.64 4.21 3.97
N ASP A 86 -15.85 2.99 4.43
CA ASP A 86 -15.00 2.33 5.42
C ASP A 86 -13.56 2.19 4.89
N PHE A 87 -13.38 1.78 3.63
CA PHE A 87 -12.05 1.71 3.02
C PHE A 87 -11.41 3.08 2.86
N THR A 88 -12.18 4.10 2.46
CA THR A 88 -11.66 5.47 2.34
C THR A 88 -11.11 5.96 3.67
N TYR A 89 -11.88 5.79 4.76
CA TYR A 89 -11.45 6.17 6.10
C TYR A 89 -10.27 5.32 6.59
N GLY A 90 -10.29 4.00 6.32
CA GLY A 90 -9.21 3.09 6.64
C GLY A 90 -7.89 3.50 5.99
N TRP A 91 -7.91 3.87 4.72
CA TRP A 91 -6.72 4.33 3.99
C TRP A 91 -6.16 5.63 4.54
N ALA A 92 -7.00 6.64 4.79
CA ALA A 92 -6.56 7.90 5.39
C ALA A 92 -5.78 7.65 6.70
N THR A 93 -6.32 6.73 7.51
CA THR A 93 -5.73 6.33 8.78
C THR A 93 -4.37 5.63 8.62
N LYS A 94 -4.20 4.77 7.60
CA LYS A 94 -2.89 4.16 7.29
C LYS A 94 -1.87 5.15 6.74
N PHE A 95 -2.29 6.13 5.94
CA PHE A 95 -1.36 7.13 5.40
C PHE A 95 -0.79 8.07 6.44
N VAL A 96 -1.54 8.38 7.51
CA VAL A 96 -1.00 9.10 8.67
C VAL A 96 0.16 8.34 9.30
N GLN A 97 0.03 7.02 9.45
CA GLN A 97 1.11 6.18 10.00
C GLN A 97 2.28 6.03 9.04
N LEU A 98 2.01 5.86 7.75
CA LEU A 98 3.06 5.78 6.74
C LEU A 98 3.89 7.07 6.73
N LYS A 99 3.24 8.23 6.81
CA LYS A 99 3.93 9.53 6.91
C LYS A 99 4.82 9.58 8.16
N ALA A 100 4.25 9.27 9.33
CA ALA A 100 5.01 9.27 10.58
C ALA A 100 6.22 8.32 10.54
N TYR A 101 6.04 7.13 9.96
CA TYR A 101 7.13 6.17 9.77
C TYR A 101 8.19 6.70 8.79
N ALA A 102 7.78 7.26 7.65
CA ALA A 102 8.71 7.80 6.66
C ALA A 102 9.56 8.97 7.21
N GLU A 103 8.98 9.78 8.11
CA GLU A 103 9.68 10.94 8.69
C GLU A 103 10.56 10.60 9.89
N THR A 104 10.24 9.53 10.63
CA THR A 104 10.88 9.24 11.92
C THR A 104 11.60 7.90 11.98
N GLY A 105 11.32 6.99 11.05
CA GLY A 105 11.75 5.59 11.07
C GLY A 105 11.10 4.74 12.16
N LYS A 106 10.18 5.28 12.96
CA LYS A 106 9.57 4.57 14.11
C LYS A 106 8.21 3.98 13.71
N PRO A 107 7.98 2.66 13.86
CA PRO A 107 6.69 2.07 13.55
C PRO A 107 5.63 2.52 14.57
N ALA A 108 4.42 2.76 14.10
CA ALA A 108 3.25 3.05 14.93
C ALA A 108 2.13 2.08 14.53
N PRO A 109 2.14 0.81 14.98
CA PRO A 109 1.20 -0.19 14.49
C PRO A 109 -0.22 0.02 15.04
N PHE A 110 -1.24 -0.25 14.22
CA PHE A 110 -2.64 -0.33 14.69
C PHE A 110 -2.96 -1.62 15.44
N PHE A 111 -2.29 -2.70 15.06
CA PHE A 111 -2.45 -4.01 15.67
C PHE A 111 -1.17 -4.28 16.45
N THR A 112 -1.26 -4.28 17.77
CA THR A 112 -0.26 -4.94 18.61
C THR A 112 -0.66 -6.40 18.64
N GLY A 113 0.21 -7.28 18.13
CA GLY A 113 0.02 -8.73 18.25
C GLY A 113 -0.06 -9.18 19.69
#